data_AF-A0A7U9MWC2-F1
#
_entry.id   AF-A0A7U9MWC2-F1
#
_cell.length_a   1.000
_cell.length_b   1.000
_cell.length_c   1.000
_cell.angle_alpha   90.00
_cell.angle_beta   90.00
_cell.angle_gamma   90.00
#
_symmetry.space_group_name_H-M   'P 1'
#
loop_
_entity.id
_entity.type
_entity.pdbx_description
1 polymer ?
#
loop_
_entity_poly.entity_id
_entity_poly.type
_entity_poly.pdbx_seq_one_letter_code
_entity_poly.pdbx_strand_id
1 'polypeptide(L)'
;MEAHPVDIKAKKMGDAEKNLMVGRGGNYTFAPGLDTDIAFCADSDLYTYSIGDEAPKKILNWIECDIDRDDVRSFTLLEDGRILVFMSGWDEESGMSTTELVYLTKKKGSEVPEQKILTYGTLYLDYYVRKQIIEFNRTNQEYRIEVKEYVTEDGMEGYGSGQEKMNSDIVSGKGPDIIELSGANLRMYAAKGILEDLYPYIDGDEEINREDYLPNVLKAFEVDGKLYTLPSRFYINTVLAKESKVGDRRSITLSEVMELAKELPEGAQIYEYATKSSILMNNIMMNMDEYVNWSTGECKFGSDEFIKALEFANQFDTEYDYNPEEISRPEKIKQDLLLMAQTSISSMQEYILYEAMFGEPMAFIGYPTTKENGSFISHDGSIMAINAKSQYKDGAWKFIRQQLTKEAQESNTDRGGFGFPVMKSALDKQFEEDMTEDYYEDENGNKVRSEKTTWGYDNFSVKIFAAKDYEVEAVRSLIESTDTMYQYDEKMMGIITEEANAFFEGQKSAKEVADIIQNRIQVYVNENR
;
A
#
# COMPACT_ATOMS: atom_id res chain seq x y z
N MET A 1 8.24 -14.65 21.44
CA MET A 1 7.68 -15.95 21.88
C MET A 1 8.85 -16.87 22.17
N GLU A 2 8.86 -17.60 23.29
CA GLU A 2 9.96 -18.52 23.65
C GLU A 2 9.46 -19.97 23.59
N ALA A 3 10.30 -20.87 23.10
CA ALA A 3 10.03 -22.31 23.05
C ALA A 3 10.86 -23.02 24.13
N HIS A 4 10.22 -23.91 24.89
CA HIS A 4 10.88 -24.65 25.96
C HIS A 4 10.58 -26.14 25.89
N PRO A 5 11.57 -27.02 26.10
CA PRO A 5 11.32 -28.44 26.28
C PRO A 5 10.58 -28.68 27.60
N VAL A 6 9.57 -29.57 27.58
CA VAL A 6 8.82 -29.94 28.79
C VAL A 6 9.26 -31.33 29.26
N ASP A 7 9.84 -31.40 30.45
CA ASP A 7 10.13 -32.67 31.10
C ASP A 7 8.90 -33.14 31.90
N ILE A 8 8.12 -34.02 31.26
CA ILE A 8 6.89 -34.58 31.84
C ILE A 8 7.18 -35.38 33.12
N LYS A 9 8.32 -36.09 33.19
CA LYS A 9 8.67 -36.93 34.34
C LYS A 9 9.06 -36.08 35.54
N ALA A 10 9.86 -35.03 35.31
CA ALA A 10 10.26 -34.10 36.36
C ALA A 10 9.21 -33.01 36.63
N LYS A 11 8.13 -32.94 35.84
CA LYS A 11 7.07 -31.93 35.93
C LYS A 11 7.61 -30.50 35.92
N LYS A 12 8.61 -30.24 35.07
CA LYS A 12 9.26 -28.93 34.95
C LYS A 12 9.45 -28.55 33.50
N MET A 13 9.55 -27.25 33.27
CA MET A 13 9.98 -26.68 32.00
C MET A 13 11.52 -26.59 31.98
N GLY A 14 12.14 -26.90 30.85
CA GLY A 14 13.55 -26.66 30.62
C GLY A 14 13.84 -25.20 30.25
N ASP A 15 15.13 -24.91 30.04
CA ASP A 15 15.57 -23.59 29.59
C ASP A 15 15.05 -23.27 28.18
N ALA A 16 14.95 -21.98 27.86
CA ALA A 16 14.50 -21.55 26.53
C ALA A 16 15.44 -22.04 25.44
N GLU A 17 14.87 -22.59 24.37
CA GLU A 17 15.62 -22.99 23.18
C GLU A 17 15.86 -21.77 22.29
N LYS A 18 17.09 -21.25 22.33
CA LYS A 18 17.45 -19.98 21.68
C LYS A 18 17.64 -20.08 20.18
N ASN A 19 17.85 -21.28 19.66
CA ASN A 19 18.13 -21.50 18.24
C ASN A 19 16.86 -21.71 17.41
N LEU A 20 15.68 -21.78 18.06
CA LEU A 20 14.40 -21.78 17.36
C LEU A 20 14.06 -20.37 16.90
N MET A 21 14.08 -20.18 15.58
CA MET A 21 13.75 -18.92 14.93
C MET A 21 12.26 -18.64 15.09
N VAL A 22 11.91 -17.44 15.54
CA VAL A 22 10.53 -16.97 15.59
C VAL A 22 10.23 -16.30 14.25
N GLY A 23 9.30 -16.85 13.47
CA GLY A 23 8.80 -16.18 12.27
C GLY A 23 8.01 -14.91 12.61
N ARG A 24 7.85 -14.03 11.63
CA ARG A 24 6.99 -12.84 11.67
C ARG A 24 5.60 -13.22 12.18
N GLY A 25 5.09 -12.45 13.15
CA GLY A 25 3.80 -12.70 13.79
C GLY A 25 3.78 -13.84 14.84
N GLY A 26 4.90 -14.52 15.08
CA GLY A 26 5.04 -15.48 16.19
C GLY A 26 4.36 -16.84 15.99
N ASN A 27 3.95 -17.18 14.77
CA ASN A 27 3.25 -18.44 14.50
C ASN A 27 4.22 -19.61 14.32
N TYR A 28 4.10 -20.63 15.18
CA TYR A 28 4.81 -21.89 15.00
C TYR A 28 3.87 -23.01 14.56
N THR A 29 4.34 -23.80 13.60
CA THR A 29 3.77 -25.12 13.28
C THR A 29 4.87 -26.14 13.48
N PHE A 30 4.67 -27.07 14.42
CA PHE A 30 5.65 -28.11 14.75
C PHE A 30 5.18 -29.49 14.28
N ALA A 31 6.13 -30.34 13.94
CA ALA A 31 5.96 -31.76 13.72
C ALA A 31 7.16 -32.54 14.29
N PRO A 32 7.03 -33.85 14.57
CA PRO A 32 8.18 -34.69 14.87
C PRO A 32 9.20 -34.68 13.72
N GLY A 33 10.49 -34.64 14.04
CA GLY A 33 11.54 -34.94 13.07
C GLY A 33 11.59 -36.45 12.75
N LEU A 34 12.27 -36.81 11.66
CA LEU A 34 12.58 -38.22 11.35
C LEU A 34 13.87 -38.66 12.03
N ASP A 35 14.97 -37.98 11.70
CA ASP A 35 16.31 -38.20 12.26
C ASP A 35 16.72 -37.12 13.27
N THR A 36 15.80 -36.19 13.56
CA THR A 36 15.98 -35.07 14.51
C THR A 36 14.82 -35.04 15.49
N ASP A 37 14.92 -34.20 16.51
CA ASP A 37 13.85 -34.08 17.51
C ASP A 37 12.59 -33.45 16.92
N ILE A 38 12.73 -32.35 16.16
CA ILE A 38 11.60 -31.58 15.65
C ILE A 38 11.81 -31.12 14.21
N ALA A 39 10.69 -30.89 13.54
CA ALA A 39 10.56 -30.08 12.35
C ALA A 39 9.61 -28.92 12.64
N PHE A 40 9.91 -27.73 12.13
CA PHE A 40 9.10 -26.54 12.42
C PHE A 40 9.12 -25.55 11.27
N CYS A 41 8.03 -24.82 11.10
CA CYS A 41 7.97 -23.68 10.19
C CYS A 41 8.36 -22.39 10.91
N ALA A 42 9.19 -21.58 10.25
CA ALA A 42 9.42 -20.18 10.58
C ALA A 42 9.32 -19.37 9.29
N ASP A 43 8.42 -18.39 9.25
CA ASP A 43 8.05 -17.66 8.04
C ASP A 43 7.66 -18.65 6.91
N SER A 44 8.16 -18.39 5.70
CA SER A 44 7.97 -19.21 4.50
C SER A 44 8.88 -20.45 4.46
N ASP A 45 9.65 -20.73 5.51
CA ASP A 45 10.63 -21.80 5.51
C ASP A 45 10.27 -22.94 6.48
N LEU A 46 10.59 -24.17 6.06
CA LEU A 46 10.49 -25.36 6.88
C LEU A 46 11.88 -25.82 7.31
N TYR A 47 12.07 -26.05 8.59
CA TYR A 47 13.32 -26.45 9.20
C TYR A 47 13.22 -27.79 9.93
N THR A 48 14.36 -28.43 10.13
CA THR A 48 14.56 -29.57 11.03
C THR A 48 15.64 -29.22 12.05
N TYR A 49 15.49 -29.66 13.29
CA TYR A 49 16.41 -29.32 14.38
C TYR A 49 16.44 -30.41 15.45
N SER A 50 17.65 -30.72 15.92
CA SER A 50 17.89 -31.51 17.12
C SER A 50 18.27 -30.56 18.25
N ILE A 51 17.64 -30.72 19.41
CA ILE A 51 17.80 -29.80 20.54
C ILE A 51 19.26 -29.84 21.01
N GLY A 52 19.90 -28.66 21.03
CA GLY A 52 21.30 -28.49 21.39
C GLY A 52 22.26 -28.41 20.20
N ASP A 53 21.79 -28.59 18.96
CA ASP A 53 22.58 -28.27 17.76
C ASP A 53 22.85 -26.76 17.66
N GLU A 54 23.90 -26.36 16.95
CA GLU A 54 24.27 -24.94 16.80
C GLU A 54 23.22 -24.12 16.04
N ALA A 55 22.49 -24.74 15.10
CA ALA A 55 21.45 -24.09 14.32
C ALA A 55 20.47 -25.10 13.66
N PRO A 56 19.21 -24.71 13.41
CA PRO A 56 18.28 -25.44 12.55
C PRO A 56 18.79 -25.61 11.11
N LYS A 57 18.36 -26.67 10.45
CA LYS A 57 18.66 -26.95 9.03
C LYS A 57 17.42 -26.73 8.18
N LYS A 58 17.49 -25.85 7.18
CA LYS A 58 16.40 -25.61 6.22
C LYS A 58 16.15 -26.85 5.36
N ILE A 59 14.88 -27.24 5.24
CA ILE A 59 14.40 -28.34 4.40
C ILE A 59 13.93 -27.79 3.04
N LEU A 60 13.08 -26.77 3.07
CA LEU A 60 12.49 -26.14 1.89
C LEU A 60 11.97 -24.74 2.22
N ASN A 61 11.67 -23.97 1.17
CA ASN A 61 10.78 -22.82 1.22
C ASN A 61 9.42 -23.20 0.63
N TRP A 62 8.32 -22.83 1.29
CA TRP A 62 6.96 -23.20 0.88
C TRP A 62 6.56 -22.60 -0.46
N ILE A 63 6.97 -21.35 -0.74
CA ILE A 63 6.68 -20.66 -2.00
C ILE A 63 7.42 -21.34 -3.15
N GLU A 64 8.67 -21.79 -2.92
CA GLU A 64 9.44 -22.59 -3.89
C GLU A 64 8.81 -23.97 -4.17
N CYS A 65 7.88 -24.42 -3.32
CA CYS A 65 7.12 -25.66 -3.50
C CYS A 65 5.68 -25.40 -3.97
N ASP A 66 5.36 -24.18 -4.37
CA ASP A 66 4.02 -23.75 -4.80
C ASP A 66 2.95 -23.99 -3.72
N ILE A 67 3.31 -23.78 -2.45
CA ILE A 67 2.43 -23.90 -1.29
C ILE A 67 2.37 -22.55 -0.57
N ASP A 68 1.15 -22.09 -0.30
CA ASP A 68 0.96 -20.93 0.56
C ASP A 68 1.15 -21.36 2.02
N ARG A 69 2.15 -20.76 2.67
CA ARG A 69 2.46 -21.00 4.07
C ARG A 69 1.26 -20.72 4.98
N ASP A 70 0.44 -19.73 4.66
CA ASP A 70 -0.66 -19.30 5.52
C ASP A 70 -1.82 -20.30 5.54
N ASP A 71 -1.89 -21.14 4.50
CA ASP A 71 -2.83 -22.25 4.42
C ASP A 71 -2.31 -23.52 5.12
N VAL A 72 -1.01 -23.62 5.42
CA VAL A 72 -0.43 -24.79 6.11
C VAL A 72 -0.90 -24.85 7.56
N ARG A 73 -1.78 -25.80 7.86
CA ARG A 73 -2.31 -26.04 9.22
C ARG A 73 -1.50 -27.08 9.98
N SER A 74 -1.02 -28.12 9.28
CA SER A 74 -0.09 -29.10 9.84
C SER A 74 0.69 -29.80 8.74
N PHE A 75 1.80 -30.43 9.10
CA PHE A 75 2.57 -31.26 8.21
C PHE A 75 3.21 -32.41 8.98
N THR A 76 3.70 -33.42 8.26
CA THR A 76 4.53 -34.48 8.83
C THR A 76 5.55 -34.97 7.82
N LEU A 77 6.72 -35.37 8.32
CA LEU A 77 7.78 -35.99 7.54
C LEU A 77 7.54 -37.51 7.50
N LEU A 78 7.59 -38.12 6.33
CA LEU A 78 7.34 -39.56 6.12
C LEU A 78 8.65 -40.34 5.98
N GLU A 79 8.68 -41.58 6.46
CA GLU A 79 9.88 -42.45 6.42
C GLU A 79 10.44 -42.67 5.00
N ASP A 80 9.61 -42.53 3.96
CA ASP A 80 10.03 -42.62 2.57
C ASP A 80 10.63 -41.32 1.99
N GLY A 81 10.79 -40.29 2.83
CA GLY A 81 11.36 -38.99 2.49
C GLY A 81 10.36 -37.99 1.91
N ARG A 82 9.07 -38.32 1.83
CA ARG A 82 8.01 -37.36 1.45
C ARG A 82 7.59 -36.50 2.64
N ILE A 83 6.94 -35.38 2.32
CA ILE A 83 6.28 -34.52 3.32
C ILE A 83 4.79 -34.52 2.99
N LEU A 84 3.96 -34.87 3.98
CA LEU A 84 2.51 -34.75 3.88
C LEU A 84 2.09 -33.44 4.55
N VAL A 85 1.34 -32.62 3.84
CA VAL A 85 0.89 -31.30 4.28
C VAL A 85 -0.63 -31.27 4.30
N PHE A 86 -1.20 -30.82 5.41
CA PHE A 86 -2.62 -30.52 5.54
C PHE A 86 -2.81 -29.01 5.42
N MET A 87 -3.49 -28.61 4.36
CA MET A 87 -3.75 -27.21 4.03
C MET A 87 -5.22 -26.88 4.21
N SER A 88 -5.51 -25.68 4.69
CA SER A 88 -6.85 -25.13 4.69
C SER A 88 -6.78 -23.63 4.45
N GLY A 89 -7.28 -23.23 3.28
CA GLY A 89 -7.43 -21.85 2.87
C GLY A 89 -8.88 -21.39 2.98
N TRP A 90 -9.06 -20.09 3.15
CA TRP A 90 -10.35 -19.43 3.01
C TRP A 90 -10.46 -18.88 1.59
N ASP A 91 -11.53 -19.26 0.89
CA ASP A 91 -11.89 -18.65 -0.38
C ASP A 91 -12.88 -17.51 -0.12
N GLU A 92 -12.46 -16.29 -0.39
CA GLU A 92 -13.26 -15.09 -0.19
C GLU A 92 -14.45 -15.01 -1.15
N GLU A 93 -14.35 -15.61 -2.35
CA GLU A 93 -15.41 -15.57 -3.36
C GLU A 93 -16.58 -16.47 -2.97
N SER A 94 -16.29 -17.74 -2.62
CA SER A 94 -17.33 -18.67 -2.19
C SER A 94 -17.74 -18.49 -0.73
N GLY A 95 -16.94 -17.78 0.07
CA GLY A 95 -17.12 -17.70 1.52
C GLY A 95 -16.98 -19.07 2.21
N MET A 96 -16.20 -19.97 1.60
CA MET A 96 -16.01 -21.33 2.10
C MET A 96 -14.53 -21.64 2.32
N SER A 97 -14.24 -22.44 3.35
CA SER A 97 -12.91 -23.01 3.51
C SER A 97 -12.72 -24.20 2.57
N THR A 98 -11.62 -24.19 1.82
CA THR A 98 -11.13 -25.38 1.12
C THR A 98 -10.16 -26.14 2.03
N THR A 99 -9.97 -27.42 1.73
CA THR A 99 -9.06 -28.27 2.49
C THR A 99 -8.38 -29.24 1.56
N GLU A 100 -7.06 -29.30 1.63
CA GLU A 100 -6.22 -30.09 0.74
C GLU A 100 -5.21 -30.93 1.52
N LEU A 101 -4.86 -32.09 0.97
CA LEU A 101 -3.74 -32.91 1.43
C LEU A 101 -2.72 -33.01 0.30
N VAL A 102 -1.52 -32.49 0.55
CA VAL A 102 -0.45 -32.38 -0.45
C VAL A 102 0.72 -33.29 -0.07
N TYR A 103 1.23 -34.05 -1.04
CA TYR A 103 2.47 -34.81 -0.89
C TYR A 103 3.61 -34.12 -1.63
N LEU A 104 4.59 -33.61 -0.90
CA LEU A 104 5.84 -33.13 -1.48
C LEU A 104 6.82 -34.29 -1.61
N THR A 105 7.41 -34.43 -2.80
CA THR A 105 8.43 -35.44 -3.10
C THR A 105 9.67 -34.76 -3.61
N LYS A 106 10.80 -34.95 -2.92
CA LYS A 106 12.09 -34.42 -3.38
C LYS A 106 12.55 -35.17 -4.64
N LYS A 107 12.67 -34.45 -5.74
CA LYS A 107 13.23 -34.95 -7.00
C LYS A 107 14.55 -34.27 -7.33
N LYS A 108 15.34 -34.89 -8.20
CA LYS A 108 16.51 -34.19 -8.77
C LYS A 108 16.01 -33.11 -9.71
N GLY A 109 16.71 -31.97 -9.80
CA GLY A 109 16.33 -30.90 -10.71
C GLY A 109 16.17 -31.35 -12.17
N SER A 110 16.99 -32.31 -12.62
CA SER A 110 16.89 -32.91 -13.96
C SER A 110 15.62 -33.73 -14.22
N GLU A 111 14.82 -34.02 -13.19
CA GLU A 111 13.57 -34.79 -13.26
C GLU A 111 12.33 -33.87 -13.23
N VAL A 112 12.53 -32.56 -13.11
CA VAL A 112 11.50 -31.53 -13.10
C VAL A 112 11.58 -30.77 -14.44
N PRO A 113 10.46 -30.36 -15.05
CA PRO A 113 10.49 -29.53 -16.26
C PRO A 113 11.36 -28.28 -16.08
N GLU A 114 12.16 -27.94 -17.08
CA GLU A 114 12.97 -26.74 -17.08
C GLU A 114 12.08 -25.52 -17.36
N GLN A 115 12.00 -24.59 -16.40
CA GLN A 115 11.31 -23.31 -16.52
C GLN A 115 12.33 -22.18 -16.55
N LYS A 116 12.01 -21.08 -17.24
CA LYS A 116 12.77 -19.84 -17.17
C LYS A 116 12.46 -19.14 -15.84
N ILE A 117 13.49 -18.88 -15.04
CA ILE A 117 13.32 -18.24 -13.73
C ILE A 117 13.25 -16.73 -13.89
N LEU A 118 12.16 -16.14 -13.42
CA LEU A 118 11.95 -14.71 -13.19
C LEU A 118 12.19 -14.41 -11.72
N THR A 119 12.97 -13.39 -11.40
CA THR A 119 13.08 -12.90 -10.02
C THR A 119 12.05 -11.81 -9.77
N TYR A 120 11.24 -11.95 -8.72
CA TYR A 120 10.38 -10.91 -8.16
C TYR A 120 11.05 -10.30 -6.93
N GLY A 121 11.44 -9.03 -6.99
CA GLY A 121 12.09 -8.36 -5.86
C GLY A 121 11.15 -7.42 -5.13
N THR A 122 11.10 -7.55 -3.81
CA THR A 122 10.26 -6.75 -2.93
C THR A 122 10.93 -6.49 -1.58
N LEU A 123 10.51 -5.46 -0.86
CA LEU A 123 10.91 -5.26 0.53
C LEU A 123 10.24 -6.30 1.44
N TYR A 124 8.92 -6.44 1.29
CA TYR A 124 8.08 -7.43 1.96
C TYR A 124 7.17 -8.09 0.93
N LEU A 125 7.01 -9.40 1.02
CA LEU A 125 6.07 -10.09 0.13
C LEU A 125 4.62 -9.91 0.61
N ASP A 126 3.84 -9.15 -0.16
CA ASP A 126 2.41 -8.99 0.03
C ASP A 126 1.66 -10.33 -0.04
N TYR A 127 0.59 -10.45 0.77
CA TYR A 127 -0.20 -11.66 0.89
C TYR A 127 -0.89 -12.05 -0.43
N TYR A 128 -1.50 -11.08 -1.11
CA TYR A 128 -2.22 -11.33 -2.36
C TYR A 128 -1.26 -11.59 -3.51
N VAL A 129 -0.15 -10.85 -3.57
CA VAL A 129 0.91 -11.13 -4.57
C VAL A 129 1.50 -12.53 -4.37
N ARG A 130 1.70 -12.98 -3.12
CA ARG A 130 2.16 -14.35 -2.86
C ARG A 130 1.23 -15.39 -3.48
N LYS A 131 -0.08 -15.27 -3.29
CA LYS A 131 -1.07 -16.16 -3.89
C LYS A 131 -1.01 -16.13 -5.41
N GLN A 132 -0.91 -14.94 -6.00
CA GLN A 132 -0.75 -14.78 -7.46
C GLN A 132 0.52 -15.44 -7.98
N ILE A 133 1.66 -15.30 -7.29
CA ILE A 133 2.93 -15.95 -7.66
C ILE A 133 2.79 -17.48 -7.62
N ILE A 134 2.16 -18.01 -6.58
CA ILE A 134 1.95 -19.46 -6.44
C ILE A 134 1.06 -19.97 -7.58
N GLU A 135 -0.05 -19.29 -7.87
CA GLU A 135 -0.95 -19.70 -8.94
C GLU A 135 -0.30 -19.59 -10.32
N PHE A 136 0.46 -18.52 -10.56
CA PHE A 136 1.26 -18.37 -11.78
C PHE A 136 2.25 -19.52 -11.93
N ASN A 137 2.97 -19.88 -10.88
CA ASN A 137 3.95 -20.98 -10.91
C ASN A 137 3.31 -22.35 -11.15
N ARG A 138 2.10 -22.58 -10.63
CA ARG A 138 1.35 -23.83 -10.83
C ARG A 138 0.84 -23.97 -12.27
N THR A 139 0.39 -22.87 -12.86
CA THR A 139 -0.29 -22.88 -14.17
C THR A 139 0.66 -22.60 -15.34
N ASN A 140 1.79 -21.94 -15.12
CA ASN A 140 2.73 -21.56 -16.17
C ASN A 140 3.85 -22.60 -16.33
N GLN A 141 3.91 -23.27 -17.49
CA GLN A 141 4.94 -24.27 -17.77
C GLN A 141 6.21 -23.69 -18.40
N GLU A 142 6.22 -22.41 -18.78
CA GLU A 142 7.36 -21.75 -19.42
C GLU A 142 8.20 -20.93 -18.42
N TYR A 143 7.54 -20.20 -17.53
CA TYR A 143 8.16 -19.30 -16.57
C TYR A 143 7.83 -19.71 -15.14
N ARG A 144 8.77 -19.47 -14.23
CA ARG A 144 8.59 -19.60 -12.78
C ARG A 144 9.11 -18.34 -12.10
N ILE A 145 8.39 -17.84 -11.13
CA ILE A 145 8.78 -16.68 -10.32
C ILE A 145 9.42 -17.17 -9.01
N GLU A 146 10.62 -16.68 -8.74
CA GLU A 146 11.31 -16.79 -7.46
C GLU A 146 11.30 -15.44 -6.75
N VAL A 147 10.96 -15.43 -5.46
CA VAL A 147 10.86 -14.20 -4.67
C VAL A 147 12.21 -13.88 -4.03
N LYS A 148 12.59 -12.61 -4.10
CA LYS A 148 13.73 -12.03 -3.37
C LYS A 148 13.23 -10.91 -2.47
N GLU A 149 13.02 -11.24 -1.19
CA GLU A 149 12.76 -10.24 -0.15
C GLU A 149 14.08 -9.58 0.27
N TYR A 150 14.09 -8.24 0.35
CA TYR A 150 15.28 -7.49 0.75
C TYR A 150 15.31 -7.18 2.24
N VAL A 151 14.16 -7.15 2.92
CA VAL A 151 14.11 -6.99 4.37
C VAL A 151 14.23 -8.35 5.04
N THR A 152 15.35 -8.54 5.75
CA THR A 152 15.70 -9.82 6.42
C THR A 152 15.60 -9.74 7.95
N GLU A 153 15.45 -8.54 8.50
CA GLU A 153 15.27 -8.27 9.92
C GLU A 153 14.09 -7.30 10.10
N ASP A 154 13.27 -7.50 11.13
CA ASP A 154 12.10 -6.64 11.38
C ASP A 154 12.50 -5.32 12.05
N GLY A 155 11.74 -4.26 11.78
CA GLY A 155 11.94 -2.92 12.34
C GLY A 155 12.52 -1.91 11.35
N MET A 156 12.61 -0.65 11.77
CA MET A 156 12.98 0.49 10.90
C MET A 156 14.39 0.32 10.30
N GLU A 157 15.36 -0.18 11.07
CA GLU A 157 16.73 -0.40 10.58
C GLU A 157 16.79 -1.50 9.50
N GLY A 158 16.04 -2.59 9.71
CA GLY A 158 15.92 -3.68 8.73
C GLY A 158 15.22 -3.23 7.44
N TYR A 159 14.20 -2.39 7.57
CA TYR A 159 13.52 -1.78 6.43
C TYR A 159 14.47 -0.89 5.60
N GLY A 160 15.15 0.06 6.26
CA GLY A 160 16.07 0.99 5.61
C GLY A 160 17.24 0.27 4.92
N SER A 161 17.86 -0.70 5.59
CA SER A 161 18.93 -1.50 4.99
C SER A 161 18.45 -2.38 3.82
N GLY A 162 17.22 -2.91 3.90
CA GLY A 162 16.57 -3.62 2.81
C GLY A 162 16.34 -2.74 1.58
N GLN A 163 15.84 -1.52 1.78
CA GLN A 163 15.68 -0.54 0.70
C GLN A 163 17.01 -0.15 0.05
N GLU A 164 18.03 0.16 0.85
CA GLU A 164 19.37 0.47 0.32
C GLU A 164 19.93 -0.69 -0.52
N LYS A 165 19.74 -1.93 -0.04
CA LYS A 165 20.20 -3.11 -0.75
C LYS A 165 19.43 -3.35 -2.04
N MET A 166 18.11 -3.19 -2.02
CA MET A 166 17.25 -3.30 -3.21
C MET A 166 17.65 -2.27 -4.26
N ASN A 167 17.77 -1.02 -3.84
CA ASN A 167 18.15 0.09 -4.69
C ASN A 167 19.55 -0.14 -5.30
N SER A 168 20.52 -0.56 -4.49
CA SER A 168 21.89 -0.91 -4.92
C SER A 168 21.92 -2.05 -5.95
N ASP A 169 21.16 -3.12 -5.74
CA ASP A 169 21.10 -4.24 -6.70
C ASP A 169 20.48 -3.78 -8.02
N ILE A 170 19.39 -3.02 -7.97
CA ILE A 170 18.72 -2.48 -9.15
C ILE A 170 19.69 -1.58 -9.95
N VAL A 171 20.29 -0.56 -9.34
CA VAL A 171 21.16 0.40 -10.05
C VAL A 171 22.46 -0.24 -10.53
N SER A 172 22.98 -1.27 -9.85
CA SER A 172 24.18 -2.01 -10.26
C SER A 172 23.93 -3.07 -11.35
N GLY A 173 22.68 -3.19 -11.84
CA GLY A 173 22.30 -4.14 -12.89
C GLY A 173 22.15 -5.59 -12.41
N LYS A 174 22.03 -5.79 -11.09
CA LYS A 174 21.72 -7.08 -10.44
C LYS A 174 20.27 -7.13 -9.91
N GLY A 175 19.44 -6.19 -10.37
CA GLY A 175 18.04 -6.07 -9.99
C GLY A 175 17.21 -7.28 -10.42
N PRO A 176 16.05 -7.48 -9.79
CA PRO A 176 15.10 -8.52 -10.18
C PRO A 176 14.51 -8.25 -11.57
N ASP A 177 13.86 -9.25 -12.16
CA ASP A 177 13.12 -9.10 -13.43
C ASP A 177 11.83 -8.30 -13.24
N ILE A 178 11.15 -8.52 -12.10
CA ILE A 178 9.96 -7.81 -11.67
C ILE A 178 10.31 -7.04 -10.39
N ILE A 179 10.07 -5.75 -10.38
CA ILE A 179 10.36 -4.83 -9.27
C ILE A 179 9.04 -4.42 -8.64
N GLU A 180 8.84 -4.74 -7.36
CA GLU A 180 7.77 -4.18 -6.54
C GLU A 180 8.13 -2.72 -6.21
N LEU A 181 7.19 -1.80 -6.43
CA LEU A 181 7.43 -0.36 -6.36
C LEU A 181 6.72 0.36 -5.20
N SER A 182 5.93 -0.32 -4.37
CA SER A 182 5.15 0.35 -3.31
C SER A 182 6.02 1.05 -2.27
N GLY A 183 7.24 0.54 -2.04
CA GLY A 183 8.24 1.18 -1.19
C GLY A 183 9.35 1.93 -1.95
N ALA A 184 9.18 2.17 -3.25
CA ALA A 184 10.26 2.68 -4.11
C ALA A 184 9.89 3.95 -4.87
N ASN A 185 10.91 4.72 -5.25
CA ASN A 185 10.73 5.94 -6.01
C ASN A 185 10.59 5.64 -7.52
N LEU A 186 9.34 5.50 -7.99
CA LEU A 186 8.98 5.25 -9.38
C LEU A 186 9.67 6.24 -10.35
N ARG A 187 9.60 7.55 -10.06
CA ARG A 187 10.11 8.59 -10.96
C ARG A 187 11.63 8.55 -11.08
N MET A 188 12.33 8.30 -9.97
CA MET A 188 13.78 8.11 -9.95
C MET A 188 14.20 6.92 -10.82
N TYR A 189 13.54 5.76 -10.69
CA TYR A 189 13.85 4.58 -11.49
C TYR A 189 13.52 4.76 -12.97
N ALA A 190 12.40 5.42 -13.29
CA ALA A 190 12.04 5.78 -14.65
C ALA A 190 13.10 6.70 -15.29
N ALA A 191 13.53 7.75 -14.58
CA ALA A 191 14.55 8.69 -15.06
C ALA A 191 15.89 8.02 -15.36
N LYS A 192 16.29 7.03 -14.54
CA LYS A 192 17.50 6.20 -14.76
C LYS A 192 17.35 5.16 -15.90
N GLY A 193 16.17 5.03 -16.52
CA GLY A 193 15.90 4.03 -17.56
C GLY A 193 15.94 2.59 -17.06
N ILE A 194 15.65 2.38 -15.77
CA ILE A 194 15.64 1.05 -15.12
C ILE A 194 14.35 0.30 -15.45
N LEU A 195 13.24 1.02 -15.60
CA LEU A 195 11.92 0.46 -15.78
C LEU A 195 11.59 0.37 -17.28
N GLU A 196 10.90 -0.70 -17.66
CA GLU A 196 10.39 -0.91 -19.01
C GLU A 196 9.05 -0.17 -19.20
N ASP A 197 8.87 0.41 -20.38
CA ASP A 197 7.57 0.98 -20.78
C ASP A 197 6.56 -0.14 -21.03
N LEU A 198 5.45 -0.14 -20.28
CA LEU A 198 4.37 -1.12 -20.33
C LEU A 198 3.40 -0.86 -21.48
N TYR A 199 3.38 0.34 -22.05
CA TYR A 199 2.43 0.69 -23.09
C TYR A 199 2.48 -0.23 -24.34
N PRO A 200 3.66 -0.60 -24.87
CA PRO A 200 3.75 -1.57 -25.97
C PRO A 200 3.15 -2.94 -25.64
N TYR A 201 3.17 -3.34 -24.36
CA TYR A 201 2.60 -4.62 -23.93
C TYR A 201 1.09 -4.55 -23.81
N ILE A 202 0.55 -3.44 -23.28
CA ILE A 202 -0.90 -3.18 -23.24
C ILE A 202 -1.46 -3.11 -24.66
N ASP A 203 -0.82 -2.37 -25.57
CA ASP A 203 -1.30 -2.22 -26.96
C ASP A 203 -1.20 -3.51 -27.78
N GLY A 204 -0.29 -4.40 -27.39
CA GLY A 204 -0.08 -5.70 -28.03
C GLY A 204 -0.91 -6.82 -27.41
N ASP A 205 -1.68 -6.54 -26.35
CA ASP A 205 -2.47 -7.54 -25.65
C ASP A 205 -3.79 -7.84 -26.37
N GLU A 206 -4.25 -9.09 -26.31
CA GLU A 206 -5.50 -9.51 -26.95
C GLU A 206 -6.74 -9.24 -26.08
N GLU A 207 -6.57 -9.07 -24.76
CA GLU A 207 -7.70 -8.95 -23.81
C GLU A 207 -7.86 -7.54 -23.23
N ILE A 208 -6.81 -6.72 -23.23
CA ILE A 208 -6.80 -5.39 -22.61
C ILE A 208 -6.26 -4.34 -23.57
N ASN A 209 -6.75 -3.11 -23.46
CA ASN A 209 -6.32 -1.96 -24.24
C ASN A 209 -6.25 -0.71 -23.35
N ARG A 210 -5.46 0.30 -23.74
CA ARG A 210 -5.35 1.55 -22.96
C ARG A 210 -6.71 2.22 -22.70
N GLU A 211 -7.60 2.17 -23.69
CA GLU A 211 -8.92 2.80 -23.63
C GLU A 211 -9.86 2.14 -22.61
N ASP A 212 -9.55 0.93 -22.15
CA ASP A 212 -10.33 0.25 -21.11
C ASP A 212 -10.11 0.90 -19.73
N TYR A 213 -9.00 1.63 -19.55
CA TYR A 213 -8.59 2.21 -18.26
C TYR A 213 -8.91 3.71 -18.18
N LEU A 214 -9.05 4.19 -16.94
CA LEU A 214 -9.28 5.60 -16.62
C LEU A 214 -8.09 6.46 -17.10
N PRO A 215 -8.31 7.45 -18.00
CA PRO A 215 -7.22 8.22 -18.60
C PRO A 215 -6.50 9.11 -17.58
N ASN A 216 -7.22 9.64 -16.58
CA ASN A 216 -6.63 10.42 -15.49
C ASN A 216 -5.73 9.56 -14.58
N VAL A 217 -6.09 8.29 -14.36
CA VAL A 217 -5.25 7.34 -13.59
C VAL A 217 -4.02 6.97 -14.40
N LEU A 218 -4.15 6.64 -15.70
CA LEU A 218 -2.99 6.42 -16.57
C LEU A 218 -2.03 7.62 -16.53
N LYS A 219 -2.56 8.83 -16.72
CA LYS A 219 -1.79 10.08 -16.66
C LYS A 219 -1.07 10.27 -15.32
N ALA A 220 -1.70 9.92 -14.19
CA ALA A 220 -1.10 10.05 -12.86
C ALA A 220 0.16 9.18 -12.68
N PHE A 221 0.16 7.99 -13.29
CA PHE A 221 1.27 7.04 -13.25
C PHE A 221 2.26 7.18 -14.43
N GLU A 222 1.96 8.06 -15.39
CA GLU A 222 2.87 8.35 -16.50
C GLU A 222 4.10 9.16 -16.05
N VAL A 223 5.24 8.81 -16.61
CA VAL A 223 6.48 9.59 -16.50
C VAL A 223 7.02 9.79 -17.91
N ASP A 224 7.12 11.05 -18.34
CA ASP A 224 7.61 11.44 -19.67
C ASP A 224 6.93 10.70 -20.84
N GLY A 225 5.61 10.51 -20.75
CA GLY A 225 4.77 9.88 -21.78
C GLY A 225 4.88 8.35 -21.84
N LYS A 226 5.46 7.72 -20.82
CA LYS A 226 5.58 6.25 -20.69
C LYS A 226 4.91 5.79 -19.42
N LEU A 227 4.39 4.56 -19.45
CA LEU A 227 3.78 3.92 -18.30
C LEU A 227 4.71 2.83 -17.79
N TYR A 228 5.05 2.84 -16.51
CA TYR A 228 6.01 1.89 -15.93
C TYR A 228 5.38 0.92 -14.92
N THR A 229 4.20 1.28 -14.43
CA THR A 229 3.36 0.49 -13.53
C THR A 229 1.93 1.00 -13.63
N LEU A 230 0.96 0.16 -13.28
CA LEU A 230 -0.42 0.55 -13.11
C LEU A 230 -0.98 -0.25 -11.92
N PRO A 231 -1.60 0.40 -10.92
CA PRO A 231 -2.20 -0.33 -9.82
C PRO A 231 -3.45 -1.07 -10.28
N SER A 232 -3.80 -2.16 -9.60
CA SER A 232 -5.08 -2.84 -9.82
C SER A 232 -6.26 -2.05 -9.25
N ARG A 233 -6.07 -1.44 -8.08
CA ARG A 233 -7.07 -0.59 -7.42
C ARG A 233 -6.40 0.67 -6.88
N PHE A 234 -7.19 1.73 -6.72
CA PHE A 234 -6.71 3.01 -6.22
C PHE A 234 -7.74 3.67 -5.31
N TYR A 235 -7.30 4.63 -4.51
CA TYR A 235 -8.18 5.48 -3.72
C TYR A 235 -7.68 6.92 -3.79
N ILE A 236 -8.55 7.86 -3.44
CA ILE A 236 -8.26 9.28 -3.54
C ILE A 236 -8.07 9.84 -2.14
N ASN A 237 -6.89 10.35 -1.88
CA ASN A 237 -6.64 11.14 -0.68
C ASN A 237 -7.00 12.60 -0.96
N THR A 238 -7.72 13.19 -0.03
CA THR A 238 -8.27 14.53 -0.17
C THR A 238 -8.44 15.20 1.19
N VAL A 239 -8.93 16.43 1.15
CA VAL A 239 -9.33 17.20 2.31
C VAL A 239 -10.74 17.70 2.05
N LEU A 240 -11.63 17.42 3.00
CA LEU A 240 -13.00 17.89 2.97
C LEU A 240 -13.12 19.19 3.76
N ALA A 241 -13.91 20.11 3.23
CA ALA A 241 -14.33 21.31 3.95
C ALA A 241 -15.77 21.64 3.56
N LYS A 242 -16.49 22.34 4.44
CA LYS A 242 -17.87 22.78 4.16
C LYS A 242 -17.87 23.75 2.98
N GLU A 243 -18.71 23.52 1.98
CA GLU A 243 -18.83 24.45 0.83
C GLU A 243 -19.20 25.86 1.29
N SER A 244 -19.94 25.99 2.39
CA SER A 244 -20.28 27.29 3.00
C SER A 244 -19.06 28.10 3.46
N LYS A 245 -17.88 27.47 3.64
CA LYS A 245 -16.62 28.13 4.03
C LYS A 245 -15.66 28.36 2.86
N VAL A 246 -15.64 27.45 1.89
CA VAL A 246 -14.61 27.44 0.83
C VAL A 246 -15.17 27.51 -0.60
N GLY A 247 -16.48 27.42 -0.76
CA GLY A 247 -17.15 27.27 -2.06
C GLY A 247 -16.99 25.87 -2.66
N ASP A 248 -17.71 25.60 -3.75
CA ASP A 248 -17.54 24.40 -4.55
C ASP A 248 -16.27 24.52 -5.42
N ARG A 249 -15.16 23.99 -4.90
CA ARG A 249 -13.85 24.00 -5.57
C ARG A 249 -13.02 22.76 -5.22
N ARG A 250 -12.03 22.47 -6.06
CA ARG A 250 -11.16 21.27 -5.96
C ARG A 250 -9.74 21.56 -5.47
N SER A 251 -9.42 22.81 -5.21
CA SER A 251 -8.10 23.25 -4.79
C SER A 251 -8.20 24.48 -3.90
N ILE A 252 -7.19 24.66 -3.05
CA ILE A 252 -7.01 25.84 -2.22
C ILE A 252 -5.51 26.09 -2.10
N THR A 253 -5.09 27.35 -2.10
CA THR A 253 -3.69 27.69 -1.86
C THR A 253 -3.38 27.75 -0.36
N LEU A 254 -2.11 27.58 -0.01
CA LEU A 254 -1.66 27.71 1.38
C LEU A 254 -2.00 29.08 1.97
N SER A 255 -1.86 30.14 1.17
CA SER A 255 -2.21 31.50 1.62
C SER A 255 -3.69 31.67 1.90
N GLU A 256 -4.57 31.06 1.10
CA GLU A 256 -6.01 31.10 1.38
C GLU A 256 -6.37 30.34 2.65
N VAL A 257 -5.73 29.18 2.90
CA VAL A 257 -5.87 28.47 4.19
C VAL A 257 -5.47 29.36 5.36
N MET A 258 -4.34 30.06 5.25
CA MET A 258 -3.86 30.97 6.29
C MET A 258 -4.81 32.13 6.54
N GLU A 259 -5.48 32.65 5.51
CA GLU A 259 -6.50 33.70 5.69
C GLU A 259 -7.76 33.14 6.36
N LEU A 260 -8.26 31.98 5.93
CA LEU A 260 -9.40 31.32 6.57
C LEU A 260 -9.13 31.00 8.04
N ALA A 261 -7.89 30.59 8.37
CA ALA A 261 -7.48 30.30 9.73
C ALA A 261 -7.64 31.49 10.69
N LYS A 262 -7.48 32.73 10.20
CA LYS A 262 -7.64 33.95 11.03
C LYS A 262 -9.10 34.22 11.43
N GLU A 263 -10.05 33.65 10.70
CA GLU A 263 -11.49 33.81 10.92
C GLU A 263 -12.07 32.69 11.78
N LEU A 264 -11.25 31.71 12.17
CA LEU A 264 -11.69 30.57 12.96
C LEU A 264 -12.07 30.98 14.40
N PRO A 265 -13.12 30.37 14.97
CA PRO A 265 -13.49 30.62 16.35
C PRO A 265 -12.41 30.11 17.32
N GLU A 266 -12.42 30.64 18.55
CA GLU A 266 -11.49 30.23 19.59
C GLU A 266 -11.61 28.71 19.84
N GLY A 267 -10.46 28.01 19.85
CA GLY A 267 -10.38 26.56 20.03
C GLY A 267 -10.63 25.74 18.76
N ALA A 268 -10.91 26.36 17.61
CA ALA A 268 -11.01 25.63 16.35
C ALA A 268 -9.64 25.23 15.80
N GLN A 269 -9.61 24.07 15.15
CA GLN A 269 -8.45 23.49 14.51
C GLN A 269 -8.53 23.67 12.99
N ILE A 270 -7.39 23.95 12.35
CA ILE A 270 -7.30 23.88 10.90
C ILE A 270 -7.39 22.42 10.47
N TYR A 271 -6.52 21.58 11.01
CA TYR A 271 -6.45 20.14 10.80
C TYR A 271 -6.41 19.41 12.14
N GLU A 272 -6.96 18.20 12.21
CA GLU A 272 -6.83 17.35 13.40
C GLU A 272 -5.45 16.73 13.50
N TYR A 273 -4.99 16.50 14.74
CA TYR A 273 -3.68 15.88 15.03
C TYR A 273 -2.50 16.61 14.39
N ALA A 274 -2.68 17.89 14.05
CA ALA A 274 -1.73 18.68 13.31
C ALA A 274 -0.51 19.02 14.16
N THR A 275 0.67 18.73 13.63
CA THR A 275 1.95 19.15 14.21
C THR A 275 2.76 19.90 13.17
N LYS A 276 3.80 20.61 13.59
CA LYS A 276 4.75 21.25 12.67
C LYS A 276 5.26 20.26 11.61
N SER A 277 5.60 19.06 12.04
CA SER A 277 6.11 18.02 11.15
C SER A 277 5.03 17.51 10.19
N SER A 278 3.84 17.15 10.68
CA SER A 278 2.79 16.56 9.83
C SER A 278 2.28 17.55 8.77
N ILE A 279 2.14 18.83 9.10
CA ILE A 279 1.71 19.87 8.15
C ILE A 279 2.76 20.10 7.05
N LEU A 280 4.04 20.17 7.42
CA LEU A 280 5.11 20.30 6.45
C LEU A 280 5.17 19.08 5.52
N MET A 281 5.14 17.87 6.08
CA MET A 281 5.19 16.62 5.30
C MET A 281 4.00 16.50 4.34
N ASN A 282 2.78 16.80 4.80
CA ASN A 282 1.58 16.79 3.95
C ASN A 282 1.73 17.74 2.76
N ASN A 283 2.27 18.96 2.96
CA ASN A 283 2.49 19.89 1.86
C ASN A 283 3.50 19.35 0.83
N ILE A 284 4.57 18.70 1.29
CA ILE A 284 5.64 18.20 0.41
C ILE A 284 5.20 16.96 -0.37
N MET A 285 4.60 15.98 0.29
CA MET A 285 4.19 14.71 -0.32
C MET A 285 3.19 14.93 -1.46
N MET A 286 2.38 16.00 -1.36
CA MET A 286 1.40 16.42 -2.34
C MET A 286 1.96 17.16 -3.55
N ASN A 287 3.02 17.93 -3.32
CA ASN A 287 3.56 18.87 -4.30
C ASN A 287 5.01 18.49 -4.67
N MET A 288 5.40 17.23 -4.46
CA MET A 288 6.77 16.76 -4.70
C MET A 288 7.22 16.98 -6.14
N ASP A 289 6.33 16.84 -7.11
CA ASP A 289 6.56 17.13 -8.53
C ASP A 289 6.71 18.63 -8.84
N GLU A 290 6.19 19.53 -8.00
CA GLU A 290 6.49 20.96 -8.07
C GLU A 290 7.89 21.27 -7.50
N TYR A 291 8.36 20.49 -6.52
CA TYR A 291 9.66 20.67 -5.87
C TYR A 291 10.82 19.94 -6.55
N VAL A 292 10.58 18.79 -7.18
CA VAL A 292 11.62 17.94 -7.77
C VAL A 292 11.21 17.48 -9.17
N ASN A 293 12.00 17.89 -10.16
CA ASN A 293 11.92 17.34 -11.49
C ASN A 293 13.03 16.30 -11.68
N TRP A 294 12.68 15.01 -11.64
CA TRP A 294 13.64 13.93 -11.79
C TRP A 294 14.28 13.85 -13.19
N SER A 295 13.56 14.27 -14.23
CA SER A 295 14.04 14.23 -15.62
C SER A 295 15.09 15.31 -15.90
N THR A 296 14.96 16.50 -15.32
CA THR A 296 15.95 17.59 -15.45
C THR A 296 16.96 17.62 -14.30
N GLY A 297 16.60 17.05 -13.15
CA GLY A 297 17.32 17.15 -11.89
C GLY A 297 17.13 18.47 -11.16
N GLU A 298 16.18 19.32 -11.56
CA GLU A 298 15.90 20.60 -10.91
C GLU A 298 15.19 20.38 -9.56
N CYS A 299 15.66 21.07 -8.52
CA CYS A 299 15.01 21.14 -7.20
C CYS A 299 14.63 22.58 -6.84
N LYS A 300 13.49 22.78 -6.17
CA LYS A 300 12.91 24.10 -5.84
C LYS A 300 12.54 24.29 -4.36
N PHE A 301 13.31 23.71 -3.45
CA PHE A 301 13.13 23.92 -2.00
C PHE A 301 13.60 25.29 -1.52
N GLY A 302 14.34 26.06 -2.33
CA GLY A 302 14.67 27.47 -2.04
C GLY A 302 13.59 28.47 -2.45
N SER A 303 12.41 28.03 -2.89
CA SER A 303 11.34 28.90 -3.40
C SER A 303 10.60 29.64 -2.28
N ASP A 304 9.94 30.75 -2.64
CA ASP A 304 9.08 31.48 -1.71
C ASP A 304 7.90 30.60 -1.25
N GLU A 305 7.43 29.69 -2.08
CA GLU A 305 6.37 28.73 -1.77
C GLU A 305 6.80 27.75 -0.67
N PHE A 306 8.02 27.19 -0.74
CA PHE A 306 8.52 26.27 0.28
C PHE A 306 8.82 27.00 1.60
N ILE A 307 9.37 28.21 1.53
CA ILE A 307 9.59 29.06 2.72
C ILE A 307 8.25 29.34 3.43
N LYS A 308 7.19 29.67 2.69
CA LYS A 308 5.85 29.85 3.26
C LYS A 308 5.32 28.56 3.88
N ALA A 309 5.57 27.40 3.28
CA ALA A 309 5.18 26.11 3.85
C ALA A 309 5.86 25.84 5.21
N LEU A 310 7.16 26.14 5.34
CA LEU A 310 7.88 26.09 6.61
C LEU A 310 7.22 27.03 7.64
N GLU A 311 7.02 28.30 7.27
CA GLU A 311 6.44 29.32 8.15
C GLU A 311 5.03 28.96 8.61
N PHE A 312 4.21 28.40 7.73
CA PHE A 312 2.87 27.92 8.05
C PHE A 312 2.92 26.75 9.02
N ALA A 313 3.76 25.74 8.75
CA ALA A 313 3.95 24.59 9.63
C ALA A 313 4.39 25.03 11.04
N ASN A 314 5.21 26.07 11.16
CA ASN A 314 5.69 26.57 12.44
C ASN A 314 4.60 27.22 13.33
N GLN A 315 3.38 27.43 12.81
CA GLN A 315 2.22 27.91 13.58
C GLN A 315 1.56 26.82 14.42
N PHE A 316 1.89 25.55 14.16
CA PHE A 316 1.34 24.39 14.86
C PHE A 316 2.24 23.97 16.02
N ASP A 317 1.73 23.10 16.90
CA ASP A 317 2.50 22.55 18.00
C ASP A 317 3.52 21.51 17.51
N THR A 318 4.63 21.37 18.24
CA THR A 318 5.67 20.38 17.92
C THR A 318 5.16 18.96 18.10
N GLU A 319 4.40 18.73 19.17
CA GLU A 319 3.78 17.46 19.50
C GLU A 319 2.26 17.67 19.65
N TYR A 320 1.48 16.65 19.28
CA TYR A 320 0.06 16.67 19.53
C TYR A 320 -0.23 16.21 20.97
N ASP A 321 -0.90 17.05 21.74
CA ASP A 321 -1.33 16.73 23.10
C ASP A 321 -2.66 15.96 23.07
N TYR A 322 -2.58 14.62 23.20
CA TYR A 322 -3.76 13.77 23.17
C TYR A 322 -4.65 14.02 24.38
N ASN A 323 -5.86 14.53 24.12
CA ASN A 323 -6.88 14.72 25.13
C ASN A 323 -8.02 13.69 24.94
N PRO A 324 -8.19 12.70 25.84
CA PRO A 324 -9.27 11.73 25.75
C PRO A 324 -10.67 12.34 25.94
N GLU A 325 -10.77 13.56 26.47
CA GLU A 325 -12.02 14.31 26.61
C GLU A 325 -12.31 15.23 25.41
N GLU A 326 -11.43 15.24 24.39
CA GLU A 326 -11.67 16.01 23.17
C GLU A 326 -12.93 15.49 22.46
N ILE A 327 -13.76 16.42 22.00
CA ILE A 327 -14.95 16.07 21.21
C ILE A 327 -14.52 15.42 19.88
N SER A 328 -15.33 14.49 19.39
CA SER A 328 -15.04 13.74 18.16
C SER A 328 -15.05 14.62 16.91
N ARG A 329 -14.46 14.13 15.80
CA ARG A 329 -14.45 14.81 14.50
C ARG A 329 -15.86 15.26 14.05
N PRO A 330 -16.90 14.41 14.07
CA PRO A 330 -18.25 14.81 13.64
C PRO A 330 -18.79 16.00 14.46
N GLU A 331 -18.56 15.99 15.77
CA GLU A 331 -18.95 17.06 16.68
C GLU A 331 -18.18 18.34 16.42
N LYS A 332 -16.88 18.27 16.11
CA LYS A 332 -16.07 19.43 15.71
C LYS A 332 -16.58 20.03 14.40
N ILE A 333 -16.84 19.22 13.38
CA ILE A 333 -17.37 19.67 12.08
C ILE A 333 -18.72 20.36 12.27
N LYS A 334 -19.62 19.76 13.05
CA LYS A 334 -20.95 20.33 13.33
C LYS A 334 -20.88 21.67 14.06
N GLN A 335 -19.86 21.87 14.91
CA GLN A 335 -19.66 23.09 15.70
C GLN A 335 -18.74 24.12 15.03
N ASP A 336 -18.34 23.91 13.77
CA ASP A 336 -17.35 24.75 13.06
C ASP A 336 -16.00 24.85 13.81
N LEU A 337 -15.63 23.82 14.57
CA LEU A 337 -14.37 23.71 15.31
C LEU A 337 -13.28 22.94 14.54
N LEU A 338 -13.60 22.44 13.34
CA LEU A 338 -12.63 21.86 12.41
C LEU A 338 -12.86 22.43 11.01
N LEU A 339 -11.84 23.06 10.43
CA LEU A 339 -11.93 23.64 9.09
C LEU A 339 -11.72 22.60 7.99
N MET A 340 -10.70 21.76 8.13
CA MET A 340 -10.24 20.83 7.11
C MET A 340 -10.13 19.40 7.65
N ALA A 341 -10.96 18.51 7.12
CA ALA A 341 -10.99 17.10 7.47
C ALA A 341 -10.19 16.30 6.43
N GLN A 342 -8.96 15.92 6.79
CA GLN A 342 -8.13 15.02 5.97
C GLN A 342 -8.75 13.63 5.91
N THR A 343 -8.83 13.05 4.72
CA THR A 343 -9.44 11.74 4.50
C THR A 343 -8.98 11.08 3.20
N SER A 344 -9.31 9.79 3.04
CA SER A 344 -9.41 9.10 1.76
C SER A 344 -10.87 8.92 1.35
N ILE A 345 -11.09 8.68 0.06
CA ILE A 345 -12.30 8.12 -0.52
C ILE A 345 -11.88 6.88 -1.31
N SER A 346 -12.25 5.71 -0.80
CA SER A 346 -11.99 4.40 -1.41
C SER A 346 -13.26 3.64 -1.78
N SER A 347 -14.44 4.15 -1.38
CA SER A 347 -15.73 3.51 -1.67
C SER A 347 -16.90 4.50 -1.57
N MET A 348 -18.08 4.09 -2.05
CA MET A 348 -19.33 4.85 -1.86
C MET A 348 -19.73 4.93 -0.39
N GLN A 349 -19.41 3.91 0.41
CA GLN A 349 -19.75 3.86 1.84
C GLN A 349 -19.07 5.00 2.62
N GLU A 350 -17.79 5.26 2.34
CA GLU A 350 -17.06 6.36 2.94
C GLU A 350 -17.64 7.73 2.55
N TYR A 351 -17.99 7.92 1.27
CA TYR A 351 -18.63 9.16 0.82
C TYR A 351 -19.95 9.42 1.55
N ILE A 352 -20.82 8.41 1.64
CA ILE A 352 -22.12 8.52 2.34
C ILE A 352 -21.92 8.80 3.84
N LEU A 353 -20.89 8.23 4.47
CA LEU A 353 -20.51 8.57 5.85
C LEU A 353 -20.16 10.06 5.96
N TYR A 354 -19.31 10.58 5.08
CA TYR A 354 -18.90 11.99 5.13
C TYR A 354 -20.05 12.95 4.81
N GLU A 355 -20.90 12.63 3.84
CA GLU A 355 -22.10 13.41 3.53
C GLU A 355 -22.98 13.54 4.80
N ALA A 356 -23.25 12.43 5.47
CA ALA A 356 -24.04 12.42 6.70
C ALA A 356 -23.33 13.11 7.88
N MET A 357 -22.00 13.00 7.97
CA MET A 357 -21.18 13.63 9.00
C MET A 357 -21.19 15.16 8.90
N PHE A 358 -21.06 15.70 7.68
CA PHE A 358 -21.11 17.13 7.42
C PHE A 358 -22.52 17.68 7.57
N GLY A 359 -23.54 16.96 7.08
CA GLY A 359 -24.95 17.37 7.14
C GLY A 359 -25.27 18.61 6.29
N GLU A 360 -24.31 19.07 5.49
CA GLU A 360 -24.40 20.15 4.49
C GLU A 360 -23.43 19.84 3.33
N PRO A 361 -23.55 20.49 2.17
CA PRO A 361 -22.64 20.27 1.04
C PRO A 361 -21.17 20.47 1.41
N MET A 362 -20.30 19.58 0.91
CA MET A 362 -18.86 19.55 1.20
C MET A 362 -18.05 19.59 -0.09
N ALA A 363 -16.97 20.36 -0.07
CA ALA A 363 -16.02 20.45 -1.17
C ALA A 363 -14.83 19.51 -0.92
N PHE A 364 -14.42 18.80 -1.97
CA PHE A 364 -13.16 18.07 -2.01
C PHE A 364 -12.02 19.02 -2.37
N ILE A 365 -11.68 19.92 -1.46
CA ILE A 365 -10.68 20.97 -1.71
C ILE A 365 -9.25 20.44 -1.83
N GLY A 366 -9.01 19.21 -1.35
CA GLY A 366 -7.68 18.61 -1.36
C GLY A 366 -6.67 19.37 -0.50
N TYR A 367 -5.43 18.92 -0.56
CA TYR A 367 -4.33 19.54 0.16
C TYR A 367 -3.92 20.86 -0.50
N PRO A 368 -3.34 21.80 0.28
CA PRO A 368 -2.98 23.11 -0.27
C PRO A 368 -1.98 22.99 -1.43
N THR A 369 -2.34 23.57 -2.58
CA THR A 369 -1.57 23.51 -3.82
C THR A 369 -1.88 24.71 -4.73
N THR A 370 -1.03 24.94 -5.74
CA THR A 370 -1.31 25.87 -6.83
C THR A 370 -1.89 25.20 -8.09
N LYS A 371 -2.02 23.87 -8.07
CA LYS A 371 -2.64 23.09 -9.15
C LYS A 371 -4.16 23.24 -9.16
N GLU A 372 -4.79 22.80 -10.24
CA GLU A 372 -6.25 22.85 -10.39
C GLU A 372 -6.98 21.94 -9.38
N ASN A 373 -6.35 20.85 -8.93
CA ASN A 373 -6.88 19.91 -7.95
C ASN A 373 -5.84 19.61 -6.87
N GLY A 374 -6.24 19.67 -5.59
CA GLY A 374 -5.40 19.34 -4.43
C GLY A 374 -5.52 17.90 -3.94
N SER A 375 -6.33 17.07 -4.59
CA SER A 375 -6.46 15.64 -4.27
C SER A 375 -5.42 14.82 -5.03
N PHE A 376 -5.14 13.61 -4.55
CA PHE A 376 -4.19 12.72 -5.21
C PHE A 376 -4.62 11.26 -5.14
N ILE A 377 -4.15 10.50 -6.12
CA ILE A 377 -4.34 9.07 -6.22
C ILE A 377 -3.25 8.35 -5.42
N SER A 378 -3.67 7.44 -4.55
CA SER A 378 -2.82 6.39 -4.00
C SER A 378 -3.21 5.05 -4.60
N HIS A 379 -2.21 4.22 -4.83
CA HIS A 379 -2.47 2.82 -5.14
C HIS A 379 -2.93 2.08 -3.89
N ASP A 380 -3.80 1.11 -4.09
CA ASP A 380 -4.04 0.05 -3.13
C ASP A 380 -3.24 -1.19 -3.56
N GLY A 381 -2.71 -1.94 -2.59
CA GLY A 381 -1.81 -3.09 -2.77
C GLY A 381 -0.57 -2.85 -3.65
N SER A 382 0.12 -3.93 -4.05
CA SER A 382 1.41 -3.84 -4.74
C SER A 382 1.32 -3.29 -6.17
N ILE A 383 2.21 -2.34 -6.48
CA ILE A 383 2.49 -1.87 -7.84
C ILE A 383 3.79 -2.51 -8.36
N MET A 384 3.79 -2.93 -9.62
CA MET A 384 4.86 -3.76 -10.19
C MET A 384 5.35 -3.20 -11.51
N ALA A 385 6.68 -3.22 -11.69
CA ALA A 385 7.32 -2.83 -12.93
C ALA A 385 8.23 -3.93 -13.48
N ILE A 386 8.44 -3.93 -14.79
CA ILE A 386 9.40 -4.80 -15.46
C ILE A 386 10.75 -4.07 -15.48
N ASN A 387 11.82 -4.76 -15.10
CA ASN A 387 13.17 -4.25 -15.27
C ASN A 387 13.53 -4.23 -16.76
N ALA A 388 13.91 -3.06 -17.29
CA ALA A 388 14.26 -2.86 -18.70
C ALA A 388 15.44 -3.72 -19.17
N LYS A 389 16.26 -4.24 -18.25
CA LYS A 389 17.37 -5.16 -18.53
C LYS A 389 17.01 -6.64 -18.43
N SER A 390 15.80 -6.98 -17.97
CA SER A 390 15.33 -8.37 -17.92
C SER A 390 15.43 -9.02 -19.30
N GLN A 391 15.86 -10.28 -19.33
CA GLN A 391 15.85 -11.11 -20.55
C GLN A 391 14.49 -11.79 -20.77
N TYR A 392 13.56 -11.66 -19.83
CA TYR A 392 12.30 -12.41 -19.77
C TYR A 392 11.09 -11.46 -19.63
N LYS A 393 11.13 -10.31 -20.32
CA LYS A 393 10.09 -9.28 -20.25
C LYS A 393 8.69 -9.80 -20.56
N ASP A 394 8.55 -10.67 -21.55
CA ASP A 394 7.25 -11.30 -21.88
C ASP A 394 6.71 -12.14 -20.72
N GLY A 395 7.58 -12.86 -20.01
CA GLY A 395 7.21 -13.64 -18.82
C GLY A 395 6.80 -12.73 -17.65
N ALA A 396 7.54 -11.63 -17.45
CA ALA A 396 7.21 -10.62 -16.45
C ALA A 396 5.86 -9.93 -16.77
N TRP A 397 5.61 -9.59 -18.03
CA TRP A 397 4.34 -9.03 -18.48
C TRP A 397 3.18 -10.01 -18.25
N LYS A 398 3.34 -11.30 -18.61
CA LYS A 398 2.32 -12.34 -18.36
C LYS A 398 1.86 -12.40 -16.91
N PHE A 399 2.77 -12.12 -15.96
CA PHE A 399 2.41 -12.03 -14.54
C PHE A 399 1.72 -10.70 -14.21
N ILE A 400 2.34 -9.57 -14.54
CA ILE A 400 1.82 -8.23 -14.20
C ILE A 400 0.42 -8.00 -14.79
N ARG A 401 0.14 -8.47 -16.01
CA ARG A 401 -1.18 -8.27 -16.64
C ARG A 401 -2.33 -8.95 -15.91
N GLN A 402 -2.07 -9.97 -15.07
CA GLN A 402 -3.13 -10.73 -14.40
C GLN A 402 -4.01 -9.86 -13.51
N GLN A 403 -3.45 -8.81 -12.91
CA GLN A 403 -4.21 -7.87 -12.08
C GLN A 403 -4.94 -6.78 -12.89
N LEU A 404 -4.70 -6.71 -14.20
CA LEU A 404 -5.22 -5.67 -15.10
C LEU A 404 -6.33 -6.18 -16.02
N THR A 405 -6.57 -7.50 -16.06
CA THR A 405 -7.66 -8.09 -16.84
C THR A 405 -9.02 -7.65 -16.31
N LYS A 406 -10.04 -7.72 -17.18
CA LYS A 406 -11.42 -7.42 -16.79
C LYS A 406 -11.90 -8.27 -15.62
N GLU A 407 -11.57 -9.56 -15.62
CA GLU A 407 -11.93 -10.49 -14.55
C GLU A 407 -11.33 -10.05 -13.20
N ALA A 408 -10.04 -9.74 -13.16
CA ALA A 408 -9.40 -9.27 -11.93
C ALA A 408 -9.92 -7.90 -11.47
N GLN A 409 -10.24 -7.01 -12.40
CA GLN A 409 -10.76 -5.67 -12.09
C GLN A 409 -12.21 -5.70 -11.59
N GLU A 410 -13.03 -6.62 -12.09
CA GLU A 410 -14.41 -6.81 -11.62
C GLU A 410 -14.51 -7.68 -10.36
N SER A 411 -13.43 -8.35 -9.97
CA SER A 411 -13.38 -9.11 -8.71
C SER A 411 -13.36 -8.15 -7.52
N ASN A 412 -14.40 -8.20 -6.68
CA ASN A 412 -14.49 -7.44 -5.43
C ASN A 412 -13.85 -8.18 -4.24
N THR A 413 -13.35 -9.40 -4.45
CA THR A 413 -12.94 -10.31 -3.37
C THR A 413 -11.52 -10.08 -2.90
N ASP A 414 -10.61 -9.63 -3.76
CA ASP A 414 -9.19 -9.77 -3.46
C ASP A 414 -8.66 -8.79 -2.41
N ARG A 415 -9.45 -7.82 -1.92
CA ARG A 415 -8.97 -6.78 -0.96
C ARG A 415 -10.05 -6.23 -0.02
N GLY A 416 -11.08 -7.02 0.28
CA GLY A 416 -12.14 -6.59 1.20
C GLY A 416 -12.92 -5.35 0.75
N GLY A 417 -12.99 -5.10 -0.57
CA GLY A 417 -13.73 -3.97 -1.16
C GLY A 417 -13.07 -2.59 -1.00
N PHE A 418 -11.80 -2.51 -0.59
CA PHE A 418 -11.08 -1.25 -0.50
C PHE A 418 -10.59 -0.76 -1.88
N GLY A 419 -10.89 0.48 -2.23
CA GLY A 419 -10.44 1.13 -3.46
C GLY A 419 -11.28 0.84 -4.70
N PHE A 420 -11.11 1.70 -5.70
CA PHE A 420 -11.77 1.67 -7.00
C PHE A 420 -10.89 0.94 -8.03
N PRO A 421 -11.47 0.13 -8.94
CA PRO A 421 -10.74 -0.46 -10.05
C PRO A 421 -10.31 0.62 -11.05
N VAL A 422 -9.17 0.39 -11.71
CA VAL A 422 -8.65 1.32 -12.72
C VAL A 422 -9.33 1.17 -14.09
N MET A 423 -10.03 0.04 -14.31
CA MET A 423 -10.79 -0.22 -15.53
C MET A 423 -12.18 0.44 -15.48
N LYS A 424 -12.53 1.17 -16.54
CA LYS A 424 -13.79 1.93 -16.65
C LYS A 424 -15.02 1.04 -16.44
N SER A 425 -15.09 -0.10 -17.14
CA SER A 425 -16.24 -0.99 -17.05
C SER A 425 -16.40 -1.62 -15.68
N ALA A 426 -15.29 -1.90 -14.99
CA ALA A 426 -15.33 -2.43 -13.63
C ALA A 426 -15.78 -1.36 -12.63
N LEU A 427 -15.35 -0.11 -12.82
CA LEU A 427 -15.82 1.02 -12.01
C LEU A 427 -17.31 1.28 -12.20
N ASP A 428 -17.78 1.26 -13.46
CA ASP A 428 -19.21 1.42 -13.77
C ASP A 428 -20.03 0.30 -13.14
N LYS A 429 -19.59 -0.94 -13.24
CA LYS A 429 -20.22 -2.10 -12.58
C LYS A 429 -20.26 -1.93 -11.06
N GLN A 430 -19.16 -1.49 -10.44
CA GLN A 430 -19.11 -1.25 -8.99
C GLN A 430 -20.15 -0.20 -8.58
N PHE A 431 -20.28 0.90 -9.32
CA PHE A 431 -21.29 1.91 -9.03
C PHE A 431 -22.73 1.41 -9.26
N GLU A 432 -22.98 0.59 -10.28
CA GLU A 432 -24.28 -0.06 -10.50
C GLU A 432 -24.66 -0.98 -9.31
N GLU A 433 -23.69 -1.73 -8.78
CA GLU A 433 -23.86 -2.57 -7.58
C GLU A 433 -24.13 -1.73 -6.32
N ASP A 434 -23.39 -0.64 -6.13
CA ASP A 434 -23.58 0.29 -5.02
C ASP A 434 -24.97 0.96 -5.05
N MET A 435 -25.53 1.20 -6.23
CA MET A 435 -26.88 1.75 -6.44
C MET A 435 -28.00 0.70 -6.35
N THR A 436 -27.67 -0.59 -6.25
CA THR A 436 -28.68 -1.64 -6.19
C THR A 436 -29.23 -1.81 -4.77
N GLU A 437 -30.56 -1.75 -4.65
CA GLU A 437 -31.28 -1.92 -3.38
C GLU A 437 -31.31 -3.37 -2.91
N ASP A 438 -30.94 -3.59 -1.64
CA ASP A 438 -31.00 -4.90 -0.99
C ASP A 438 -32.29 -5.06 -0.18
N TYR A 439 -32.80 -6.28 -0.13
CA TYR A 439 -34.04 -6.62 0.60
C TYR A 439 -33.90 -7.95 1.31
N TYR A 440 -34.52 -8.08 2.47
CA TYR A 440 -34.74 -9.36 3.13
C TYR A 440 -36.23 -9.60 3.36
N GLU A 441 -36.61 -10.86 3.56
CA GLU A 441 -37.98 -11.24 3.91
C GLU A 441 -38.10 -11.35 5.44
N ASP A 442 -39.05 -10.63 6.03
CA ASP A 442 -39.32 -10.71 7.48
C ASP A 442 -40.11 -11.96 7.87
N GLU A 443 -40.31 -12.18 9.18
CA GLU A 443 -41.07 -13.33 9.72
C GLU A 443 -42.52 -13.41 9.21
N ASN A 444 -43.06 -12.33 8.62
CA ASN A 444 -44.41 -12.25 8.09
C ASN A 444 -44.46 -12.33 6.55
N GLY A 445 -43.33 -12.56 5.89
CA GLY A 445 -43.24 -12.64 4.43
C GLY A 445 -43.18 -11.28 3.72
N ASN A 446 -42.97 -10.17 4.45
CA ASN A 446 -42.85 -8.86 3.83
C ASN A 446 -41.42 -8.61 3.35
N LYS A 447 -41.28 -8.02 2.16
CA LYS A 447 -39.99 -7.49 1.68
C LYS A 447 -39.66 -6.20 2.44
N VAL A 448 -38.59 -6.24 3.23
CA VAL A 448 -38.07 -5.09 3.97
C VAL A 448 -36.75 -4.67 3.32
N ARG A 449 -36.61 -3.36 3.07
CA ARG A 449 -35.37 -2.77 2.56
C ARG A 449 -34.25 -3.00 3.57
N SER A 450 -33.14 -3.58 3.12
CA SER A 450 -31.95 -3.84 3.93
C SER A 450 -30.96 -2.68 3.81
N GLU A 451 -30.30 -2.36 4.91
CA GLU A 451 -29.02 -1.64 4.83
C GLU A 451 -27.97 -2.57 4.21
N LYS A 452 -27.06 -2.01 3.41
CA LYS A 452 -25.88 -2.71 2.89
C LYS A 452 -24.87 -2.97 3.99
N THR A 453 -24.66 -1.95 4.84
CA THR A 453 -23.78 -2.02 6.00
C THR A 453 -24.11 -0.89 6.98
N THR A 454 -23.54 -0.97 8.18
CA THR A 454 -23.44 0.18 9.08
C THR A 454 -21.97 0.57 9.17
N TRP A 455 -21.67 1.84 8.89
CA TRP A 455 -20.32 2.37 8.93
C TRP A 455 -20.23 3.46 9.99
N GLY A 456 -19.08 3.58 10.66
CA GLY A 456 -18.90 4.53 11.74
C GLY A 456 -17.52 5.15 11.80
N TYR A 457 -17.45 6.32 12.43
CA TYR A 457 -16.24 7.06 12.74
C TYR A 457 -16.39 7.65 14.15
N ASP A 458 -15.44 7.36 15.03
CA ASP A 458 -15.53 7.67 16.47
C ASP A 458 -16.87 7.20 17.10
N ASN A 459 -17.68 8.15 17.56
CA ASN A 459 -18.99 7.96 18.18
C ASN A 459 -20.16 8.16 17.19
N PHE A 460 -19.87 8.37 15.91
CA PHE A 460 -20.86 8.59 14.85
C PHE A 460 -20.99 7.35 13.97
N SER A 461 -22.23 6.99 13.61
CA SER A 461 -22.50 5.84 12.75
C SER A 461 -23.69 6.10 11.84
N VAL A 462 -23.62 5.58 10.63
CA VAL A 462 -24.64 5.74 9.59
C VAL A 462 -25.00 4.37 9.02
N LYS A 463 -26.30 4.15 8.86
CA LYS A 463 -26.82 3.01 8.09
C LYS A 463 -26.73 3.34 6.62
N ILE A 464 -25.99 2.54 5.88
CA ILE A 464 -25.74 2.77 4.46
C ILE A 464 -26.68 1.91 3.65
N PHE A 465 -27.39 2.54 2.71
CA PHE A 465 -28.28 1.89 1.76
C PHE A 465 -27.70 2.02 0.35
N ALA A 466 -28.47 1.64 -0.67
CA ALA A 466 -28.12 1.91 -2.05
C ALA A 466 -27.76 3.39 -2.25
N ALA A 467 -26.66 3.63 -2.95
CA ALA A 467 -26.20 4.96 -3.31
C ALA A 467 -27.20 5.65 -4.24
N LYS A 468 -27.28 6.97 -4.13
CA LYS A 468 -28.12 7.81 -5.01
C LYS A 468 -27.29 8.31 -6.19
N ASP A 469 -27.95 8.64 -7.30
CA ASP A 469 -27.31 9.13 -8.53
C ASP A 469 -26.31 10.27 -8.28
N TYR A 470 -26.68 11.25 -7.44
CA TYR A 470 -25.82 12.40 -7.18
C TYR A 470 -24.61 12.06 -6.28
N GLU A 471 -24.72 11.02 -5.45
CA GLU A 471 -23.61 10.55 -4.60
C GLU A 471 -22.56 9.88 -5.49
N VAL A 472 -23.00 9.04 -6.42
CA VAL A 472 -22.15 8.41 -7.43
C VAL A 472 -21.49 9.47 -8.32
N GLU A 473 -22.24 10.47 -8.77
CA GLU A 473 -21.70 11.57 -9.59
C GLU A 473 -20.64 12.38 -8.84
N ALA A 474 -20.83 12.64 -7.54
CA ALA A 474 -19.84 13.36 -6.73
C ALA A 474 -18.50 12.59 -6.63
N VAL A 475 -18.57 11.27 -6.39
CA VAL A 475 -17.39 10.40 -6.33
C VAL A 475 -16.75 10.22 -7.71
N ARG A 476 -17.54 10.01 -8.76
CA ARG A 476 -17.05 9.92 -10.14
C ARG A 476 -16.35 11.22 -10.57
N SER A 477 -16.93 12.37 -10.29
CA SER A 477 -16.33 13.68 -10.57
C SER A 477 -15.02 13.89 -9.80
N LEU A 478 -14.93 13.43 -8.55
CA LEU A 478 -13.66 13.41 -7.80
C LEU A 478 -12.62 12.52 -8.48
N ILE A 479 -13.01 11.31 -8.90
CA ILE A 479 -12.12 10.39 -9.60
C ILE A 479 -11.59 11.01 -10.89
N GLU A 480 -12.47 11.41 -11.80
CA GLU A 480 -12.10 11.88 -13.13
C GLU A 480 -11.28 13.18 -13.11
N SER A 481 -11.44 14.00 -12.08
CA SER A 481 -10.68 15.26 -11.92
C SER A 481 -9.31 15.09 -11.24
N THR A 482 -9.00 13.91 -10.70
CA THR A 482 -7.74 13.67 -9.98
C THR A 482 -6.73 12.96 -10.87
N ASP A 483 -5.59 13.60 -11.13
CA ASP A 483 -4.55 13.11 -12.04
C ASP A 483 -3.11 13.18 -11.45
N THR A 484 -3.00 13.46 -10.16
CA THR A 484 -1.72 13.50 -9.45
C THR A 484 -1.58 12.25 -8.59
N MET A 485 -0.46 11.54 -8.73
CA MET A 485 -0.12 10.37 -7.90
C MET A 485 0.62 10.80 -6.63
N TYR A 486 0.34 10.13 -5.52
CA TYR A 486 1.13 10.19 -4.28
C TYR A 486 2.62 9.98 -4.53
N GLN A 487 3.47 10.78 -3.89
CA GLN A 487 4.92 10.64 -3.99
C GLN A 487 5.58 10.73 -2.62
N TYR A 488 6.44 9.74 -2.35
CA TYR A 488 7.21 9.67 -1.12
C TYR A 488 8.64 9.24 -1.43
N ASP A 489 9.61 9.97 -0.88
CA ASP A 489 11.03 9.61 -0.91
C ASP A 489 11.58 9.78 0.51
N GLU A 490 11.87 8.64 1.15
CA GLU A 490 12.26 8.58 2.56
C GLU A 490 13.52 9.38 2.86
N LYS A 491 14.50 9.35 1.96
CA LYS A 491 15.76 10.08 2.14
C LYS A 491 15.55 11.59 2.02
N MET A 492 14.71 12.04 1.08
CA MET A 492 14.31 13.45 1.02
C MET A 492 13.53 13.88 2.25
N MET A 493 12.55 13.07 2.69
CA MET A 493 11.79 13.36 3.91
C MET A 493 12.71 13.48 5.12
N GLY A 494 13.67 12.56 5.28
CA GLY A 494 14.67 12.61 6.34
C GLY A 494 15.50 13.90 6.33
N ILE A 495 15.98 14.32 5.15
CA ILE A 495 16.73 15.60 5.00
C ILE A 495 15.86 16.80 5.42
N ILE A 496 14.60 16.83 4.97
CA ILE A 496 13.69 17.94 5.25
C ILE A 496 13.38 18.00 6.74
N THR A 497 12.99 16.88 7.35
CA THR A 497 12.64 16.83 8.77
C THR A 497 13.82 17.21 9.64
N GLU A 498 15.03 16.71 9.33
CA GLU A 498 16.26 17.03 10.06
C GLU A 498 16.53 18.54 10.08
N GLU A 499 16.47 19.19 8.92
CA GLU A 499 16.79 20.62 8.80
C GLU A 499 15.64 21.54 9.26
N ALA A 500 14.38 21.14 9.05
CA ALA A 500 13.21 21.91 9.48
C ALA A 500 13.16 22.09 11.01
N ASN A 501 13.65 21.11 11.78
CA ASN A 501 13.72 21.20 13.23
C ASN A 501 14.53 22.42 13.72
N ALA A 502 15.63 22.76 13.03
CA ALA A 502 16.42 23.95 13.40
C ALA A 502 15.64 25.26 13.23
N PHE A 503 14.73 25.34 12.26
CA PHE A 503 13.81 26.47 12.13
C PHE A 503 12.72 26.43 13.20
N PHE A 504 12.12 25.27 13.45
CA PHE A 504 11.06 25.12 14.45
C PHE A 504 11.51 25.41 15.89
N GLU A 505 12.79 25.21 16.19
CA GLU A 505 13.43 25.57 17.46
C GLU A 505 13.96 27.02 17.49
N GLY A 506 13.80 27.78 16.41
CA GLY A 506 14.23 29.18 16.31
C GLY A 506 15.75 29.37 16.18
N GLN A 507 16.49 28.32 15.82
CA GLN A 507 17.95 28.37 15.66
C GLN A 507 18.39 29.01 14.34
N LYS A 508 17.56 28.89 13.29
CA LYS A 508 17.80 29.42 11.94
C LYS A 508 16.54 30.06 11.38
N SER A 509 16.67 30.95 10.40
CA SER A 509 15.52 31.46 9.65
C SER A 509 14.98 30.41 8.66
N ALA A 510 13.70 30.52 8.27
CA ALA A 510 13.08 29.65 7.27
C ALA A 510 13.87 29.64 5.95
N LYS A 511 14.37 30.81 5.53
CA LYS A 511 15.20 30.95 4.32
C LYS A 511 16.52 30.19 4.42
N GLU A 512 17.23 30.30 5.54
CA GLU A 512 18.50 29.58 5.74
C GLU A 512 18.27 28.05 5.73
N VAL A 513 17.19 27.58 6.35
CA VAL A 513 16.82 26.15 6.33
C VAL A 513 16.45 25.70 4.92
N ALA A 514 15.62 26.46 4.20
CA ALA A 514 15.26 26.20 2.81
C ALA A 514 16.50 26.09 1.89
N ASP A 515 17.46 27.00 2.04
CA ASP A 515 18.72 26.97 1.29
C ASP A 515 19.56 25.71 1.59
N ILE A 516 19.57 25.24 2.85
CA ILE A 516 20.28 24.00 3.21
C ILE A 516 19.58 22.77 2.63
N ILE A 517 18.26 22.69 2.78
CA ILE A 517 17.43 21.61 2.21
C ILE A 517 17.62 21.54 0.70
N GLN A 518 17.52 22.69 0.01
CA GLN A 518 17.78 22.81 -1.43
C GLN A 518 19.12 22.20 -1.81
N ASN A 519 20.22 22.59 -1.13
CA ASN A 519 21.55 22.09 -1.46
C ASN A 519 21.68 20.58 -1.21
N ARG A 520 21.20 20.08 -0.07
CA ARG A 520 21.29 18.65 0.27
C ARG A 520 20.47 17.77 -0.68
N ILE A 521 19.24 18.17 -0.99
CA ILE A 521 18.37 17.43 -1.91
C ILE A 521 18.90 17.53 -3.35
N GLN A 522 19.42 18.68 -3.76
CA GLN A 522 20.02 18.83 -5.09
C GLN A 522 21.20 17.87 -5.31
N VAL A 523 22.04 17.65 -4.29
CA VAL A 523 23.11 16.64 -4.34
C VAL A 523 22.51 15.24 -4.46
N TYR A 524 21.54 14.90 -3.62
CA TYR A 524 20.86 13.61 -3.66
C TYR A 524 20.24 13.30 -5.04
N VAL A 525 19.51 14.25 -5.63
CA VAL A 525 18.90 14.10 -6.97
C VAL A 525 19.97 13.96 -8.05
N ASN A 526 21.08 14.71 -7.96
CA ASN A 526 22.19 14.59 -8.92
C ASN A 526 22.87 13.22 -8.87
N GLU A 527 22.98 12.60 -7.70
CA GLU A 527 23.54 11.25 -7.52
C GLU A 527 22.57 10.15 -8.02
N ASN A 528 21.26 10.42 -7.97
CA ASN A 528 20.20 9.42 -8.18
C ASN A 528 19.39 9.60 -9.46
N ARG A 529 19.78 10.48 -10.39
CA ARG A 529 19.23 10.50 -11.76
C ARG A 529 20.10 9.78 -12.78
#